data_AF-A0A923Y2S8-F1
#
_entry.id   AF-A0A923Y2S8-F1
#
_cell.length_a   1.000
_cell.length_b   1.000
_cell.length_c   1.000
_cell.angle_alpha   90.00
_cell.angle_beta   90.00
_cell.angle_gamma   90.00
#
_symmetry.space_group_name_H-M   'P 1'
#
loop_
_entity.id
_entity.type
_entity.pdbx_description
1 polymer ?
#
loop_
_entity_poly.entity_id
_entity_poly.type
_entity_poly.pdbx_seq_one_letter_code
_entity_poly.pdbx_strand_id
1 'polypeptide(L)' 'ERVRGALLAGPLAESGMFDPGTVRQMVEQHENGSRDHSTPLWTLLMYDAFLRNVMGLTSLRSAA' A
#
# COMPACT_ATOMS: atom_id res chain seq x y z
N GLU A 1 -1.03 -11.96 5.66
CA GLU A 1 -2.27 -11.60 4.92
C GLU A 1 -2.57 -10.10 4.86
N ARG A 2 -2.67 -9.37 5.98
CA ARG A 2 -3.08 -7.95 5.97
C ARG A 2 -2.18 -7.01 5.14
N VAL A 3 -0.86 -7.16 5.23
CA VAL A 3 0.11 -6.28 4.53
C VAL A 3 0.06 -6.47 3.02
N ARG A 4 0.13 -7.73 2.55
CA ARG A 4 0.03 -8.08 1.13
C ARG A 4 -1.26 -7.55 0.51
N GLY A 5 -2.41 -7.76 1.16
CA GLY A 5 -3.70 -7.28 0.64
C GLY A 5 -3.77 -5.75 0.55
N ALA A 6 -3.29 -5.05 1.59
CA ALA A 6 -3.25 -3.58 1.58
C ALA A 6 -2.36 -3.03 0.46
N LEU A 7 -1.18 -3.60 0.24
CA LEU A 7 -0.22 -3.08 -0.74
C LEU A 7 -0.51 -3.48 -2.20
N LEU A 8 -1.18 -4.61 -2.43
CA LEU A 8 -1.42 -5.14 -3.78
C LEU A 8 -2.85 -4.90 -4.30
N ALA A 9 -3.76 -4.47 -3.44
CA ALA A 9 -5.16 -4.25 -3.78
C ALA A 9 -5.79 -3.03 -3.06
N GLY A 10 -5.01 -2.26 -2.30
CA GLY A 10 -5.47 -1.04 -1.65
C GLY A 10 -5.29 0.22 -2.50
N PRO A 11 -5.66 1.40 -1.98
CA PRO A 11 -5.49 2.69 -2.65
C PRO A 11 -4.07 2.96 -3.17
N LEU A 12 -3.04 2.45 -2.51
CA LEU A 12 -1.67 2.53 -3.02
C LEU A 12 -1.53 1.86 -4.39
N ALA A 13 -2.08 0.65 -4.56
CA ALA A 13 -2.05 -0.08 -5.82
C ALA A 13 -2.91 0.60 -6.90
N GLU A 14 -4.04 1.16 -6.51
CA GLU A 14 -4.95 1.88 -7.41
C GLU A 14 -4.43 3.25 -7.83
N SER A 15 -3.48 3.82 -7.07
CA SER A 15 -2.97 5.17 -7.29
C SER A 15 -2.17 5.37 -8.58
N GLY A 16 -1.66 4.29 -9.18
CA GLY A 16 -0.81 4.34 -10.37
C GLY A 16 0.60 4.93 -10.14
N MET A 17 0.97 5.25 -8.89
CA MET A 17 2.28 5.85 -8.57
C MET A 17 3.42 4.84 -8.42
N PHE A 18 3.11 3.56 -8.24
CA PHE A 18 4.08 2.50 -7.99
C PHE A 18 3.92 1.35 -8.96
N ASP A 19 5.04 0.73 -9.35
CA ASP A 19 5.03 -0.49 -10.14
C ASP A 19 4.53 -1.69 -9.29
N PRO A 20 3.40 -2.34 -9.63
CA PRO A 20 2.85 -3.43 -8.83
C PRO A 20 3.74 -4.67 -8.78
N GLY A 21 4.54 -4.91 -9.83
CA GLY A 21 5.47 -6.04 -9.90
C GLY A 21 6.59 -5.91 -8.86
N THR A 22 7.15 -4.71 -8.74
CA THR A 22 8.19 -4.37 -7.77
C THR A 22 7.66 -4.49 -6.34
N VAL A 23 6.49 -3.92 -6.05
CA VAL A 23 5.88 -4.02 -4.71
C VAL A 23 5.60 -5.48 -4.34
N ARG A 24 5.10 -6.29 -5.28
CA ARG A 24 4.89 -7.73 -5.08
C ARG A 24 6.20 -8.45 -4.76
N GLN A 25 7.25 -8.19 -5.54
CA GLN A 25 8.55 -8.81 -5.32
C GLN A 25 9.13 -8.47 -3.94
N MET A 26 8.99 -7.21 -3.49
CA MET A 26 9.44 -6.80 -2.15
C MET A 26 8.68 -7.52 -1.04
N VAL A 27 7.36 -7.64 -1.18
CA VAL A 27 6.52 -8.40 -0.23
C VAL A 27 6.93 -9.86 -0.19
N GLU A 28 7.08 -10.51 -1.35
CA GLU A 28 7.49 -11.91 -1.43
C GLU A 28 8.86 -12.16 -0.81
N GLN A 29 9.83 -11.29 -1.09
CA GLN A 29 11.18 -11.38 -0.53
C GLN A 29 11.21 -11.19 0.98
N HIS A 30 10.34 -10.34 1.52
CA HIS A 30 10.20 -10.14 2.96
C HIS A 30 9.49 -11.31 3.65
N GLU A 31 8.38 -11.78 3.09
CA GLU A 31 7.59 -12.89 3.65
C GLU A 31 8.39 -14.20 3.68
N ASN A 32 9.24 -14.46 2.68
CA ASN A 32 10.08 -15.65 2.62
C ASN A 32 11.46 -15.48 3.30
N GLY A 33 11.75 -14.31 3.88
CA GLY A 33 13.00 -14.03 4.58
C GLY A 33 14.24 -13.90 3.70
N SER A 34 14.10 -13.84 2.37
CA SER A 34 15.25 -13.68 1.46
C SER A 34 15.86 -12.28 1.50
N ARG A 35 15.06 -11.24 1.83
CA ARG A 35 15.54 -9.87 2.09
C ARG A 35 14.69 -9.15 3.13
N ASP A 36 15.31 -8.30 3.93
CA ASP A 36 14.60 -7.42 4.86
C ASP A 36 14.09 -6.16 4.15
N HIS A 37 12.78 -6.12 3.88
CA HIS A 37 12.08 -4.94 3.38
C HIS A 37 11.16 -4.30 4.44
N SER A 38 11.39 -4.52 5.74
CA SER A 38 10.49 -4.05 6.81
C SER A 38 10.24 -2.54 6.74
N THR A 39 11.31 -1.75 6.60
CA THR A 39 11.24 -0.28 6.53
C THR A 39 10.46 0.21 5.31
N PRO A 40 10.80 -0.16 4.06
CA PRO A 40 10.03 0.33 2.91
C PRO A 40 8.58 -0.18 2.90
N LEU A 41 8.32 -1.42 3.31
CA LEU A 41 6.95 -1.94 3.39
C LEU A 41 6.11 -1.17 4.42
N TRP A 42 6.67 -0.83 5.57
CA TRP A 42 6.00 0.03 6.56
C TRP A 42 5.67 1.41 5.98
N THR A 43 6.61 2.05 5.30
CA THR A 43 6.38 3.35 4.66
C THR A 43 5.25 3.29 3.62
N LEU A 44 5.21 2.24 2.79
CA LEU A 44 4.14 2.04 1.82
C LEU A 44 2.78 1.81 2.52
N LEU A 45 2.74 1.09 3.64
CA LEU A 45 1.51 0.93 4.43
C LEU A 45 1.00 2.25 5.01
N MET A 46 1.90 3.10 5.50
CA MET A 46 1.53 4.43 5.98
C MET A 46 1.00 5.31 4.85
N TYR A 47 1.59 5.19 3.66
CA TYR A 47 1.12 5.88 2.48
C TYR A 47 -0.27 5.40 2.04
N ASP A 48 -0.51 4.08 1.99
CA ASP A 48 -1.84 3.51 1.71
C ASP A 48 -2.89 4.02 2.71
N ALA A 49 -2.55 4.06 4.01
CA ALA A 49 -3.43 4.59 5.05
C ALA A 49 -3.69 6.10 4.88
N PHE A 50 -2.68 6.88 4.50
CA PHE A 50 -2.86 8.30 4.17
C PHE A 50 -3.84 8.49 3.01
N LEU A 51 -3.69 7.72 1.92
CA LEU A 51 -4.59 7.78 0.77
C LEU A 51 -6.03 7.44 1.16
N ARG A 52 -6.24 6.38 1.96
CA ARG A 52 -7.59 6.04 2.50
C ARG A 52 -8.24 7.21 3.24
N ASN A 53 -7.46 7.92 4.06
CA ASN A 53 -7.96 9.05 4.83
C ASN A 53 -8.29 10.24 3.94
N VAL A 54 -7.39 10.62 3.02
CA VAL A 54 -7.61 11.78 2.14
C VAL A 54 -8.73 11.52 1.14
N MET A 55 -8.77 10.34 0.50
CA MET A 55 -9.83 9.96 -0.44
C MET A 55 -11.17 9.75 0.27
N GLY A 56 -11.17 9.19 1.49
CA GLY A 56 -12.37 9.09 2.31
C GLY A 56 -12.92 10.46 2.74
N LEU A 57 -12.05 11.40 3.06
CA LEU A 57 -12.39 12.81 3.29
C LEU A 57 -12.95 13.49 2.03
N THR A 58 -12.44 13.17 0.84
CA THR A 58 -13.01 13.63 -0.44
C THR A 58 -14.42 13.10 -0.63
N SER A 59 -14.66 11.82 -0.37
CA SER A 59 -15.98 11.19 -0.50
C SER A 59 -17.02 11.75 0.48
N LEU A 60 -16.62 12.12 1.70
CA LEU A 60 -17.51 12.75 2.69
C LEU A 60 -17.82 14.21 2.34
N ARG A 61 -16.87 14.96 1.77
CA ARG A 61 -17.06 16.36 1.36
C ARG A 61 -17.90 16.54 0.11
N SER A 62 -17.94 15.55 -0.80
CA SER A 62 -18.80 15.59 -1.99
C SER A 62 -20.28 15.33 -1.70
N ALA A 63 -20.60 14.80 -0.51
CA ALA A 63 -21.96 14.45 -0.10
C ALA A 63 -22.63 15.53 0.78
N ALA A 64 -21.95 16.65 1.05
CA ALA A 64 -22.42 17.78 1.86
C ALA A 64 -22.52 19.04 1.00
#